data_AF-A0A920F2Y9-F1
#
_entry.id   AF-A0A920F2Y9-F1
#
_cell.length_a   1.000
_cell.length_b   1.000
_cell.length_c   1.000
_cell.angle_alpha   90.00
_cell.angle_beta   90.00
_cell.angle_gamma   90.00
#
_symmetry.space_group_name_H-M   'P 1'
#
loop_
_entity.id
_entity.type
_entity.pdbx_description
1 polymer ?
#
loop_
_entity_poly.entity_id
_entity_poly.type
_entity_poly.pdbx_seq_one_letter_code
_entity_poly.pdbx_strand_id
1 'polypeptide(L)'
;MAKYQDRFRYILVDEYQDTNHSQYLIVRTLADKFQNLCVVGDDAQSIYAFRGANIENILNFHKDYPDAKPIDWSKIIDQQNILWMLPIAVIQHNQTNLKRLFGQPMKRVKK
;
A
#
# COMPACT_ATOMS: atom_id res chain seq x y z
N MET A 1 15.19 1.39 -22.07
CA MET A 1 14.60 1.99 -20.87
C MET A 1 15.26 3.31 -20.43
N ALA A 2 16.57 3.49 -20.61
CA ALA A 2 17.30 4.70 -20.15
C ALA A 2 16.62 6.04 -20.45
N LYS A 3 16.14 6.27 -21.70
CA LYS A 3 15.40 7.49 -22.07
C LYS A 3 14.20 7.80 -21.16
N TYR A 4 13.44 6.78 -20.75
CA TYR A 4 12.27 6.95 -19.91
C TYR A 4 12.63 7.11 -18.44
N GLN A 5 13.65 6.39 -17.96
CA GLN A 5 14.18 6.56 -16.60
C GLN A 5 14.69 8.00 -16.40
N ASP A 6 15.39 8.57 -17.38
CA ASP A 6 15.87 9.97 -17.33
C ASP A 6 14.76 11.02 -17.35
N ARG A 7 13.61 10.68 -17.95
CA ARG A 7 12.43 11.52 -17.97
C ARG A 7 11.63 11.42 -16.66
N PHE A 8 11.45 10.21 -16.14
CA PHE A 8 10.67 9.92 -14.94
C PHE A 8 11.58 9.75 -13.72
N ARG A 9 12.16 10.87 -13.28
CA ARG A 9 13.07 10.87 -12.12
C ARG A 9 12.37 10.65 -10.79
N TYR A 10 11.07 10.94 -10.72
CA TYR A 10 10.20 10.75 -9.56
C TYR A 10 8.91 10.09 -10.05
N ILE A 11 8.50 9.02 -9.38
CA ILE A 11 7.35 8.21 -9.77
C ILE A 11 6.42 8.13 -8.57
N LEU A 12 5.15 8.44 -8.79
CA LEU A 12 4.08 8.24 -7.83
C LEU A 12 3.12 7.21 -8.42
N VAL A 13 2.80 6.17 -7.65
CA VAL A 13 1.77 5.19 -8.02
C VAL A 13 0.71 5.17 -6.94
N ASP A 14 -0.52 5.49 -7.33
CA ASP A 14 -1.70 5.41 -6.48
C ASP A 14 -2.39 4.05 -6.65
N GLU A 15 -3.23 3.66 -5.68
CA GLU A 15 -3.95 2.38 -5.66
C GLU A 15 -3.05 1.16 -5.90
N TYR A 16 -1.87 1.14 -5.26
CA TYR A 16 -0.83 0.16 -5.54
C TYR A 16 -1.24 -1.27 -5.21
N GLN A 17 -2.22 -1.47 -4.31
CA GLN A 17 -2.78 -2.77 -3.97
C GLN A 17 -3.45 -3.47 -5.17
N ASP A 18 -3.94 -2.70 -6.15
CA ASP A 18 -4.64 -3.23 -7.31
C ASP A 18 -3.72 -3.51 -8.51
N THR A 19 -2.41 -3.36 -8.32
CA THR A 19 -1.43 -3.59 -9.38
C THR A 19 -1.24 -5.07 -9.68
N ASN A 20 -1.20 -5.44 -10.95
CA ASN A 20 -0.82 -6.78 -11.39
C ASN A 20 0.70 -6.91 -11.59
N HIS A 21 1.16 -8.13 -11.86
CA HIS A 21 2.60 -8.40 -12.02
C HIS A 21 3.27 -7.58 -13.12
N SER A 22 2.60 -7.39 -14.27
CA SER A 22 3.16 -6.61 -15.38
C SER A 22 3.30 -5.13 -15.04
N GLN A 23 2.30 -4.55 -14.36
CA GLN A 23 2.35 -3.16 -13.89
C GLN A 23 3.46 -2.96 -12.87
N TYR A 24 3.60 -3.89 -11.92
CA TYR A 24 4.71 -3.90 -10.96
C TYR A 24 6.07 -3.90 -11.66
N LEU A 25 6.29 -4.78 -12.66
CA LEU A 25 7.56 -4.84 -13.40
C LEU A 25 7.86 -3.54 -14.15
N ILE A 26 6.85 -2.90 -14.74
CA ILE A 26 7.02 -1.62 -15.44
C ILE A 26 7.48 -0.54 -14.46
N VAL A 27 6.77 -0.40 -13.32
CA VAL A 27 7.11 0.60 -12.29
C VAL A 27 8.52 0.34 -11.75
N ARG A 28 8.83 -0.92 -11.40
CA ARG A 28 10.16 -1.31 -10.92
C ARG A 28 11.26 -0.96 -11.90
N THR A 29 11.06 -1.28 -13.19
CA THR A 29 12.04 -0.99 -14.24
C THR A 29 12.22 0.53 -14.44
N LEU A 30 11.15 1.32 -14.35
CA LEU A 30 11.23 2.77 -14.48
C LEU A 30 11.92 3.43 -13.28
N ALA A 31 11.69 2.92 -12.07
CA ALA A 31 12.28 3.42 -10.84
C ALA A 31 13.75 3.02 -10.66
N ASP A 32 14.21 1.95 -11.33
CA ASP A 32 15.47 1.27 -11.05
C ASP A 32 16.70 2.21 -10.99
N LYS A 33 16.74 3.24 -11.85
CA LYS A 33 17.88 4.17 -11.98
C LYS A 33 18.01 5.18 -10.82
N PHE A 34 16.89 5.75 -10.37
CA PHE A 34 16.89 6.87 -9.41
C PHE A 34 16.26 6.53 -8.06
N GLN A 35 15.48 5.45 -7.99
CA GLN A 35 14.84 4.94 -6.78
C GLN A 35 13.92 5.94 -6.06
N ASN A 36 13.51 7.04 -6.72
CA ASN A 36 12.55 8.00 -6.16
C ASN A 36 11.11 7.54 -6.48
N LEU A 37 10.72 6.42 -5.88
CA LEU A 37 9.38 5.84 -6.03
C LEU A 37 8.57 6.09 -4.75
N CYS A 38 7.38 6.66 -4.92
CA CYS A 38 6.36 6.74 -3.89
C CYS A 38 5.16 5.89 -4.31
N VAL A 39 4.70 5.00 -3.43
CA VAL A 39 3.50 4.21 -3.65
C VAL A 39 2.49 4.51 -2.55
N VAL A 40 1.22 4.56 -2.93
CA VAL A 40 0.08 4.78 -2.03
C VAL A 40 -0.91 3.64 -2.24
N GLY A 41 -1.50 3.14 -1.16
CA GLY A 41 -2.52 2.10 -1.25
C GLY A 41 -3.01 1.65 0.13
N ASP A 42 -4.13 0.91 0.11
CA ASP A 42 -4.80 0.35 1.28
C ASP A 42 -5.11 -1.13 1.03
N ASP A 43 -4.58 -2.00 1.90
CA ASP A 43 -4.74 -3.45 1.77
C ASP A 43 -6.19 -3.89 1.96
N ALA A 44 -6.97 -3.16 2.77
CA ALA A 44 -8.40 -3.43 2.96
C ALA A 44 -9.27 -3.09 1.73
N GLN A 45 -8.71 -2.35 0.77
CA GLN A 45 -9.41 -1.92 -0.45
C GLN A 45 -9.01 -2.70 -1.71
N SER A 46 -8.19 -3.75 -1.55
CA SER A 46 -7.77 -4.62 -2.67
C SER A 46 -8.91 -5.51 -3.18
N ILE A 47 -9.76 -4.98 -4.07
CA ILE A 47 -10.93 -5.68 -4.61
C ILE A 47 -10.71 -6.25 -6.03
N TYR A 48 -9.59 -5.94 -6.69
CA TYR A 48 -9.34 -6.34 -8.08
C TYR A 48 -8.58 -7.68 -8.26
N ALA A 49 -8.54 -8.53 -7.23
CA ALA A 49 -7.90 -9.85 -7.31
C ALA A 49 -8.39 -10.70 -8.49
N PHE A 50 -9.69 -10.62 -8.83
CA PHE A 50 -10.29 -11.31 -9.97
C PHE A 50 -9.73 -10.87 -11.34
N ARG A 51 -9.04 -9.71 -11.43
CA ARG A 51 -8.35 -9.23 -12.63
C ARG A 51 -6.83 -9.43 -12.57
N GLY A 52 -6.35 -10.20 -11.60
CA GLY A 52 -4.93 -10.51 -11.43
C GLY A 52 -4.14 -9.44 -10.67
N ALA A 53 -4.81 -8.55 -9.94
CA ALA A 53 -4.15 -7.71 -8.94
C ALA A 53 -3.45 -8.59 -7.90
N ASN A 54 -2.24 -8.22 -7.50
CA ASN A 54 -1.47 -8.94 -6.52
C ASN A 54 -1.16 -8.05 -5.31
N ILE A 55 -1.94 -8.24 -4.24
CA ILE A 55 -1.77 -7.51 -2.98
C ILE A 55 -0.36 -7.68 -2.37
N GLU A 56 0.34 -8.77 -2.69
CA GLU A 56 1.72 -9.00 -2.24
C GLU A 56 2.69 -7.91 -2.74
N ASN A 57 2.35 -7.19 -3.83
CA ASN A 57 3.17 -6.08 -4.33
C ASN A 57 3.30 -4.96 -3.30
N ILE A 58 2.21 -4.57 -2.64
CA ILE A 58 2.23 -3.53 -1.61
C ILE A 58 2.74 -4.08 -0.27
N LEU A 59 2.34 -5.31 0.10
CA LEU A 59 2.75 -5.93 1.36
C LEU A 59 4.26 -6.17 1.45
N ASN A 60 4.88 -6.52 0.32
CA ASN A 60 6.31 -6.78 0.24
C ASN A 60 7.14 -5.61 -0.27
N PHE A 61 6.55 -4.40 -0.38
CA PHE A 61 7.27 -3.24 -0.93
C PHE A 61 8.59 -2.96 -0.19
N HIS A 62 8.61 -3.11 1.14
CA HIS A 62 9.82 -2.95 1.96
C HIS A 62 10.90 -4.01 1.71
N LYS A 63 10.56 -5.17 1.14
CA LYS A 63 11.55 -6.19 0.76
C LYS A 63 12.27 -5.81 -0.52
N ASP A 64 11.55 -5.20 -1.46
CA ASP A 64 12.10 -4.72 -2.73
C ASP A 64 12.83 -3.38 -2.58
N TYR A 65 12.36 -2.53 -1.66
CA TYR A 65 12.92 -1.21 -1.37
C TYR A 65 13.20 -1.08 0.15
N PRO A 66 14.31 -1.64 0.66
CA PRO A 66 14.63 -1.64 2.10
C PRO A 66 14.77 -0.24 2.71
N ASP A 67 15.20 0.74 1.91
CA ASP A 67 15.37 2.13 2.32
C ASP A 67 14.08 2.97 2.24
N ALA A 68 12.96 2.36 1.82
CA ALA A 68 11.68 3.04 1.72
C ALA A 68 11.20 3.49 3.11
N LYS A 69 10.65 4.71 3.17
CA LYS A 69 10.13 5.30 4.42
C LYS A 69 8.62 5.05 4.51
N PRO A 70 8.15 4.16 5.39
CA PRO A 70 6.72 3.94 5.55
C PRO A 70 6.04 5.14 6.20
N ILE A 71 4.88 5.52 5.67
CA ILE A 71 4.02 6.55 6.24
C ILE A 71 2.66 5.92 6.51
N ASP A 72 2.21 5.98 7.76
CA ASP A 72 0.91 5.45 8.19
C ASP A 72 -0.05 6.62 8.45
N TRP A 73 -0.94 6.85 7.48
CA TRP A 73 -1.95 7.91 7.53
C TRP A 73 -2.94 7.73 8.69
N SER A 74 -3.16 6.50 9.16
CA SER A 74 -4.10 6.26 10.26
C SER A 74 -3.67 6.95 11.56
N LYS A 75 -2.38 7.24 11.74
CA LYS A 75 -1.86 7.94 12.93
C LYS A 75 -2.06 9.45 12.88
N ILE A 76 -2.40 9.99 11.71
CA ILE A 76 -2.49 11.44 11.45
C ILE A 76 -3.95 11.87 11.34
N ILE A 77 -4.84 10.97 10.91
CA ILE A 77 -6.28 11.22 10.80
C ILE A 77 -6.95 11.06 12.17
N ASP A 78 -7.93 11.90 12.48
CA ASP A 78 -8.73 11.79 13.70
C ASP A 78 -9.57 10.50 13.69
N GLN A 79 -9.15 9.55 14.53
CA GLN A 79 -9.79 8.24 14.68
C GLN A 79 -11.06 8.27 15.53
N GLN A 80 -11.40 9.38 16.19
CA GLN A 80 -12.56 9.46 17.08
C GLN A 80 -13.88 9.75 16.35
N ASN A 81 -13.82 9.99 15.03
CA ASN A 81 -15.02 10.20 14.24
C ASN A 81 -15.85 8.90 14.10
N ILE A 82 -17.08 8.95 14.62
CA ILE A 82 -18.02 7.82 14.68
C ILE A 82 -18.32 7.20 13.32
N LEU A 83 -18.19 7.98 12.23
CA LEU A 83 -18.40 7.52 10.86
C LEU A 83 -17.45 6.37 10.49
N TRP A 84 -16.23 6.36 11.03
CA TRP A 84 -15.23 5.34 10.74
C TRP A 84 -15.41 4.05 11.52
N MET A 85 -16.19 4.07 12.60
CA MET A 85 -16.26 2.93 13.53
C MET A 85 -16.93 1.70 12.90
N LEU A 86 -17.97 1.89 12.10
CA LEU A 86 -18.70 0.77 11.48
C LEU A 86 -17.90 0.09 10.35
N PRO A 87 -17.35 0.80 9.35
CA PRO A 87 -16.54 0.16 8.31
C PRO A 87 -15.34 -0.60 8.88
N ILE A 88 -14.66 -0.01 9.89
CA ILE A 88 -13.52 -0.65 10.56
C ILE A 88 -13.95 -1.97 11.23
N ALA A 89 -15.10 -1.97 11.93
CA ALA A 89 -15.61 -3.19 12.56
C ALA A 89 -15.92 -4.29 11.53
N VAL A 90 -16.44 -3.94 10.35
CA VAL A 90 -16.68 -4.90 9.26
C VAL A 90 -15.36 -5.48 8.75
N ILE A 91 -14.36 -4.64 8.48
CA ILE A 91 -13.04 -5.07 7.98
C ILE A 91 -12.36 -6.04 8.97
N GLN A 92 -12.53 -5.85 10.29
CA GLN A 92 -11.98 -6.73 11.32
C GLN A 92 -12.51 -8.18 11.27
N HIS A 93 -13.63 -8.44 10.60
CA HIS A 93 -14.17 -9.79 10.46
C HIS A 93 -13.47 -10.60 9.35
N ASN A 94 -12.64 -9.96 8.52
CA ASN A 94 -11.89 -10.67 7.48
C ASN A 94 -10.84 -11.59 8.12
N GLN A 95 -10.98 -12.91 7.87
CA GLN A 95 -10.19 -13.97 8.50
C GLN A 95 -8.69 -13.87 8.18
N THR A 96 -8.36 -13.32 7.00
CA THR A 96 -7.03 -12.83 6.68
C THR A 96 -6.81 -11.54 7.45
N ASN A 97 -6.41 -11.68 8.71
CA ASN A 97 -5.64 -10.65 9.40
C ASN A 97 -4.36 -10.45 8.59
N LEU A 98 -4.46 -9.65 7.52
CA LEU A 98 -3.32 -9.00 6.90
C LEU A 98 -2.57 -8.40 8.06
N LYS A 99 -1.36 -8.89 8.29
CA LYS A 99 -0.43 -8.23 9.20
C LYS A 99 -0.43 -6.80 8.71
N ARG A 100 -1.04 -5.88 9.49
CA ARG A 100 -0.92 -4.45 9.24
C ARG A 100 0.52 -4.23 8.81
N LEU A 101 0.74 -3.53 7.71
CA LEU A 101 2.07 -3.21 7.17
C LEU A 101 3.06 -2.77 8.27
N PHE A 102 2.55 -2.34 9.43
CA PHE A 102 3.27 -1.83 10.61
C PHE A 102 3.05 -2.59 11.93
N GLY A 103 2.49 -3.80 11.93
CA GLY A 103 2.56 -4.74 13.07
C GLY A 103 1.88 -4.33 14.39
N GLN A 104 1.00 -3.32 14.43
CA GLN A 104 0.34 -2.91 15.68
C GLN A 104 -1.15 -3.27 15.74
N PRO A 105 -1.62 -3.98 16.79
CA PRO A 105 -3.05 -4.21 17.00
C PRO A 105 -3.76 -2.88 17.35
N MET A 106 -5.02 -2.72 16.93
CA MET A 106 -5.85 -1.61 17.40
C MET A 106 -6.01 -1.70 18.91
N LYS A 107 -5.62 -0.64 19.63
CA LYS A 107 -6.03 -0.48 21.03
C LYS A 107 -7.53 -0.23 21.03
N ARG A 108 -8.26 -1.13 21.68
CA ARG A 108 -9.69 -1.00 21.93
C ARG A 108 -9.96 0.35 22.60
N VAL A 109 -10.73 1.22 21.95
CA VAL A 109 -11.27 2.42 22.61
C VAL A 109 -12.18 1.89 23.72
N LYS A 110 -11.75 2.09 24.97
CA LYS A 110 -12.60 1.78 26.12
C LYS A 110 -13.75 2.80 26.10
N LYS A 111 -14.98 2.29 26.20
CA LYS A 111 -16.18 3.10 26.44
C LYS A 111 -16.00 3.96 27.67
#